data_AF-A0A1V6U8J3-F1
#
_entry.id   AF-A0A1V6U8J3-F1
#
_cell.length_a   1.000
_cell.length_b   1.000
_cell.length_c   1.000
_cell.angle_alpha   90.00
_cell.angle_beta   90.00
_cell.angle_gamma   90.00
#
_symmetry.space_group_name_H-M   'P 1'
#
loop_
_entity.id
_entity.type
_entity.pdbx_description
1 polymer ?
#
loop_
_entity_poly.entity_id
_entity_poly.type
_entity_poly.pdbx_seq_one_letter_code
_entity_poly.pdbx_strand_id
1 'polypeptide(L)'
;MKSTEKSAECPFCATHFSHRSSLIRHLKNNCNKSQPHALRRKSCHQCVADKARCNLKRPNCSRCSLRSIPCQYTSVDAAETPEVENSEPMIDIDTTSARLPDKSLMTQPQELQSIFDPNLFDSFFSGLGPWDLIQPTSLALRSPQAASPDFFSLNISSGCNTPELVRGISPPAPQSSSPVATNSIALANHSMELIFRVLRTWPKMLAEEFQIPPLFHSTHITPNKTLPSPLANCITLTKMWHGQCEGAEDLVRKTILKELDSIVDKSERLDETTLLAALQAVVIYTIILISPTVRSPRPLIDHTIIFRKVELLVYHVVHAGLFLQEERTQMRPSWEAWVHVTSKRRAVLALYLLHWAYSVLHKVPCFDCRDLGFMPAPAAKVLWQAHTEEEWNTLYIHWLSRWGGRGYLQAEFGKIRPGVVMDSRAEKWLEEADEFGFVMISIVNATEFDPPSLKPLAC
;
A
#
# COMPACT_ATOMS: atom_id res chain seq x y z
N MET A 1 -32.33 26.25 23.29
CA MET A 1 -31.97 24.92 23.84
C MET A 1 -30.45 24.79 23.78
N LYS A 2 -29.79 24.32 24.84
CA LYS A 2 -28.31 24.26 24.91
C LYS A 2 -27.77 23.08 24.09
N SER A 3 -26.72 23.30 23.32
CA SER A 3 -26.00 22.24 22.60
C SER A 3 -25.26 21.34 23.58
N THR A 4 -25.52 20.03 23.51
CA THR A 4 -24.73 19.01 24.21
C THR A 4 -23.39 18.84 23.51
N GLU A 5 -22.34 19.49 24.03
CA GLU A 5 -20.97 19.24 23.58
C GLU A 5 -20.59 17.79 23.89
N LYS A 6 -20.15 17.04 22.87
CA LYS A 6 -19.70 15.66 23.04
C LYS A 6 -18.38 15.65 23.81
N SER A 7 -18.43 15.26 25.09
CA SER A 7 -17.24 15.05 25.91
C SER A 7 -16.33 13.98 25.30
N ALA A 8 -15.07 14.32 25.05
CA ALA A 8 -14.08 13.42 24.50
C ALA A 8 -13.25 12.78 25.63
N GLU A 9 -13.16 11.45 25.64
CA GLU A 9 -12.42 10.69 26.65
C GLU A 9 -11.01 10.33 26.18
N CYS A 10 -10.04 10.28 27.10
CA CYS A 10 -8.71 9.77 26.82
C CYS A 10 -8.66 8.23 27.04
N PRO A 11 -8.42 7.42 25.98
CA PRO A 11 -8.49 5.95 26.07
C PRO A 11 -7.39 5.32 26.94
N PHE A 12 -6.36 6.08 27.34
CA PHE A 12 -5.24 5.60 28.16
C PHE A 12 -5.39 5.89 29.65
N CYS A 13 -6.34 6.74 30.06
CA CYS A 13 -6.52 7.10 31.48
C CYS A 13 -7.96 7.48 31.88
N ALA A 14 -8.95 7.25 31.00
CA ALA A 14 -10.37 7.49 31.23
C ALA A 14 -10.73 8.93 31.72
N THR A 15 -9.91 9.93 31.37
CA THR A 15 -10.23 11.33 31.70
C THR A 15 -11.07 11.96 30.59
N HIS A 16 -12.21 12.54 30.97
CA HIS A 16 -13.11 13.25 30.05
C HIS A 16 -12.75 14.73 29.91
N PHE A 17 -12.86 15.25 28.69
CA PHE A 17 -12.61 16.66 28.34
C PHE A 17 -13.81 17.24 27.59
N SER A 18 -14.22 18.47 27.92
CA SER A 18 -15.32 19.18 27.24
C SER A 18 -15.01 19.51 25.77
N HIS A 19 -13.73 19.78 25.44
CA HIS A 19 -13.31 20.14 24.08
C HIS A 19 -12.14 19.29 23.59
N ARG A 20 -12.18 18.92 22.30
CA ARG A 20 -11.15 18.11 21.62
C ARG A 20 -9.74 18.72 21.67
N SER A 21 -9.62 20.04 21.68
CA SER A 21 -8.34 20.75 21.83
C SER A 21 -7.68 20.52 23.20
N SER A 22 -8.47 20.29 24.25
CA SER A 22 -7.97 19.93 25.59
C SER A 22 -7.54 18.47 25.67
N LEU A 23 -8.22 17.55 24.97
CA LEU A 23 -7.76 16.16 24.83
C LEU A 23 -6.41 16.09 24.09
N ILE A 24 -6.24 16.81 22.98
CA ILE A 24 -4.95 16.85 22.25
C ILE A 24 -3.83 17.42 23.14
N ARG A 25 -4.12 18.46 23.93
CA ARG A 25 -3.15 19.01 24.90
C ARG A 25 -2.83 18.02 26.03
N HIS A 26 -3.81 17.26 26.51
CA HIS A 26 -3.63 16.21 27.51
C HIS A 26 -2.75 15.07 26.96
N LEU A 27 -3.02 14.59 25.74
CA LEU A 27 -2.22 13.57 25.07
C LEU A 27 -0.75 14.03 24.93
N LYS A 28 -0.56 15.29 24.48
CA LYS A 28 0.77 15.90 24.29
C LYS A 28 1.58 16.06 25.58
N ASN A 29 0.95 16.49 26.68
CA ASN A 29 1.67 16.96 27.87
C ASN A 29 1.66 15.99 29.07
N ASN A 30 0.60 15.18 29.21
CA ASN A 30 0.34 14.37 30.41
C ASN A 30 0.24 12.87 30.12
N CYS A 31 -0.38 12.47 29.00
CA CYS A 31 -0.53 11.05 28.67
C CYS A 31 0.78 10.39 28.22
N ASN A 32 1.70 11.15 27.62
CA ASN A 32 3.03 10.68 27.23
C ASN A 32 4.04 10.65 28.40
N LYS A 33 3.61 11.00 29.62
CA LYS A 33 4.30 10.58 30.84
C LYS A 33 3.71 9.24 31.22
N SER A 34 4.48 8.19 31.00
CA SER A 34 4.14 6.82 31.38
C SER A 34 3.55 6.77 32.79
N GLN A 35 2.23 6.56 32.86
CA GLN A 35 1.65 5.88 34.02
C GLN A 35 2.40 4.55 34.12
N PRO A 36 3.17 4.30 35.19
CA PRO A 36 3.85 3.03 35.33
C PRO A 36 2.76 1.99 35.51
N HIS A 37 2.58 1.12 34.51
CA HIS A 37 1.68 -0.02 34.64
C HIS A 37 2.07 -0.77 35.93
N ALA A 38 1.07 -1.05 36.77
CA ALA A 38 1.31 -1.28 38.19
C ALA A 38 2.06 -2.60 38.46
N LEU A 39 3.40 -2.55 38.52
CA LEU A 39 4.26 -3.65 38.95
C LEU A 39 5.67 -3.17 39.39
N ARG A 40 5.75 -2.44 40.50
CA ARG A 40 7.01 -2.27 41.26
C ARG A 40 6.77 -1.74 42.69
N ARG A 41 6.20 -2.59 43.56
CA ARG A 41 6.47 -2.47 45.01
C ARG A 41 7.95 -2.76 45.20
N LYS A 42 8.78 -1.70 45.18
CA LYS A 42 10.23 -1.83 45.37
C LYS A 42 10.53 -2.31 46.79
N SER A 43 9.81 -1.80 47.80
CA SER A 43 9.93 -2.24 49.19
C SER A 43 9.48 -3.70 49.40
N CYS A 44 10.19 -4.43 50.27
CA CYS A 44 9.78 -5.78 50.70
C CYS A 44 8.49 -5.73 51.52
N HIS A 45 7.80 -6.88 51.62
CA HIS A 45 6.49 -6.98 52.27
C HIS A 45 6.51 -6.42 53.70
N GLN A 46 7.51 -6.79 54.52
CA GLN A 46 7.60 -6.34 55.90
C GLN A 46 7.80 -4.82 56.04
N CYS A 47 8.62 -4.21 55.19
CA CYS A 47 8.77 -2.74 55.22
C CYS A 47 7.47 -2.03 54.81
N VAL A 48 6.63 -2.64 53.97
CA VAL A 48 5.30 -2.08 53.65
C VAL A 48 4.36 -2.21 54.83
N ALA A 49 4.31 -3.38 55.49
CA ALA A 49 3.50 -3.61 56.70
C ALA A 49 3.86 -2.65 57.83
N ASP A 50 5.16 -2.47 58.09
CA ASP A 50 5.72 -1.53 59.07
C ASP A 50 5.57 -0.04 58.68
N LYS A 51 5.00 0.29 57.51
CA LYS A 51 4.97 1.63 56.90
C LYS A 51 6.36 2.31 56.86
N ALA A 52 7.40 1.51 56.61
CA ALA A 52 8.80 1.89 56.73
C ALA A 52 9.51 2.01 55.37
N ARG A 53 10.53 2.88 55.31
CA ARG A 53 11.39 3.02 54.13
C ARG A 53 12.31 1.80 53.97
N CYS A 54 12.12 1.02 52.92
CA CYS A 54 13.03 -0.07 52.53
C CYS A 54 14.25 0.48 51.78
N ASN A 55 15.44 -0.10 52.01
CA ASN A 55 16.66 0.24 51.28
C ASN A 55 17.00 -0.71 50.11
N LEU A 56 16.07 -1.60 49.74
CA LEU A 56 16.07 -2.38 48.49
C LEU A 56 17.23 -3.37 48.28
N LYS A 57 18.11 -3.56 49.28
CA LYS A 57 19.14 -4.61 49.22
C LYS A 57 18.49 -6.00 49.13
N ARG A 58 19.10 -6.87 48.31
CA ARG A 58 18.77 -8.29 48.15
C ARG A 58 19.96 -9.14 48.64
N PRO A 59 19.75 -10.33 49.23
CA PRO A 59 18.45 -10.98 49.47
C PRO A 59 17.59 -10.24 50.50
N ASN A 60 18.19 -9.70 51.57
CA ASN A 60 17.45 -9.03 52.65
C ASN A 60 17.77 -7.53 52.72
N CYS A 61 16.74 -6.70 52.98
CA CYS A 61 16.94 -5.27 53.23
C CYS A 61 17.54 -5.06 54.62
N SER A 62 18.31 -3.98 54.83
CA SER A 62 19.08 -3.80 56.08
C SER A 62 18.20 -3.69 57.32
N ARG A 63 16.97 -3.17 57.23
CA ARG A 63 16.02 -3.12 58.36
C ARG A 63 15.51 -4.51 58.74
N CYS A 64 15.19 -5.35 57.75
CA CYS A 64 14.74 -6.73 58.00
C CYS A 64 15.91 -7.59 58.51
N SER A 65 17.12 -7.38 57.97
CA SER A 65 18.34 -8.04 58.44
C SER A 65 18.68 -7.68 59.89
N LEU A 66 18.66 -6.40 60.27
CA LEU A 66 18.95 -5.94 61.64
C LEU A 66 17.91 -6.38 62.68
N ARG A 67 16.69 -6.73 62.24
CA ARG A 67 15.62 -7.25 63.11
C ARG A 67 15.43 -8.76 63.01
N SER A 68 16.23 -9.45 62.19
CA SER A 68 16.11 -10.89 61.91
C SER A 68 14.72 -11.34 61.43
N ILE A 69 14.03 -10.49 60.64
CA ILE A 69 12.67 -10.75 60.12
C ILE A 69 12.76 -11.17 58.63
N PRO A 70 11.98 -12.16 58.15
CA PRO A 70 11.95 -12.56 56.74
C PRO A 70 11.66 -11.37 55.80
N CYS A 71 12.45 -11.27 54.72
CA CYS A 71 12.45 -10.13 53.81
C CYS A 71 12.00 -10.55 52.39
N GLN A 72 10.70 -10.77 52.20
CA GLN A 72 10.16 -11.23 50.93
C GLN A 72 9.85 -10.06 49.97
N TYR A 73 10.23 -10.23 48.70
CA TYR A 73 9.84 -9.38 47.57
C TYR A 73 9.05 -10.24 46.59
N THR A 74 7.97 -9.73 46.00
CA THR A 74 7.17 -10.47 45.02
C THR A 74 7.97 -10.76 43.75
N SER A 75 8.23 -12.03 43.48
CA SER A 75 8.49 -12.58 42.13
C SER A 75 7.16 -12.79 41.39
N VAL A 76 7.22 -12.82 40.07
CA VAL A 76 6.21 -13.50 39.23
C VAL A 76 6.88 -14.80 38.86
N ASP A 77 6.32 -15.92 39.30
CA ASP A 77 7.05 -17.18 39.36
C ASP A 77 7.07 -17.91 38.00
N ALA A 78 8.16 -18.65 37.76
CA ALA A 78 8.24 -19.58 36.65
C ALA A 78 7.33 -20.78 36.93
N ALA A 79 6.61 -21.26 35.92
CA ALA A 79 5.79 -22.46 36.05
C ALA A 79 6.70 -23.69 36.20
N GLU A 80 6.44 -24.52 37.21
CA GLU A 80 7.06 -25.82 37.38
C GLU A 80 6.39 -26.85 36.45
N THR A 81 7.19 -27.57 35.68
CA THR A 81 6.80 -28.82 34.99
C THR A 81 7.66 -29.97 35.51
N PRO A 82 7.08 -31.12 35.87
CA PRO A 82 7.84 -32.31 36.26
C PRO A 82 8.33 -33.11 35.02
N GLU A 83 9.03 -34.21 35.30
CA GLU A 83 9.45 -35.28 34.37
C GLU A 83 10.68 -34.97 33.50
N VAL A 84 11.55 -35.90 33.10
CA VAL A 84 12.12 -37.18 33.59
C VAL A 84 13.04 -37.67 32.45
N GLU A 85 13.88 -38.66 32.70
CA GLU A 85 15.09 -39.04 31.95
C GLU A 85 14.96 -39.45 30.47
N ASN A 86 16.09 -39.29 29.77
CA ASN A 86 16.51 -39.87 28.49
C ASN A 86 15.86 -41.21 28.04
N SER A 87 15.56 -41.34 26.74
CA SER A 87 16.14 -42.39 25.87
C SER A 87 15.77 -42.23 24.38
N GLU A 88 16.74 -42.44 23.47
CA GLU A 88 16.47 -42.86 22.07
C GLU A 88 16.31 -44.40 22.03
N PRO A 89 15.63 -45.00 21.03
CA PRO A 89 16.34 -45.38 19.79
C PRO A 89 15.53 -45.40 18.46
N MET A 90 16.19 -44.98 17.38
CA MET A 90 16.40 -45.66 16.07
C MET A 90 15.36 -46.59 15.38
N ILE A 91 15.32 -46.49 14.02
CA ILE A 91 14.88 -47.49 13.00
C ILE A 91 13.34 -47.59 12.80
N ASP A 92 12.72 -47.72 11.61
CA ASP A 92 13.20 -48.18 10.29
C ASP A 92 12.66 -47.39 9.06
N ILE A 93 13.19 -47.74 7.88
CA ILE A 93 12.81 -47.34 6.52
C ILE A 93 11.56 -48.09 6.06
N ASP A 94 10.66 -47.44 5.30
CA ASP A 94 10.08 -48.13 4.14
C ASP A 94 9.76 -47.19 2.97
N THR A 95 9.81 -47.74 1.76
CA THR A 95 9.71 -47.05 0.47
C THR A 95 8.44 -47.48 -0.25
N THR A 96 7.60 -46.56 -0.72
CA THR A 96 6.59 -46.90 -1.73
C THR A 96 6.37 -45.78 -2.73
N SER A 97 6.61 -46.10 -4.01
CA SER A 97 6.35 -45.24 -5.16
C SER A 97 4.94 -45.46 -5.69
N ALA A 98 4.21 -44.39 -6.02
CA ALA A 98 2.94 -44.47 -6.74
C ALA A 98 2.80 -43.33 -7.76
N ARG A 99 2.13 -43.61 -8.89
CA ARG A 99 2.20 -42.83 -10.13
C ARG A 99 1.14 -41.73 -10.25
N LEU A 100 1.46 -40.72 -11.05
CA LEU A 100 0.51 -39.84 -11.75
C LEU A 100 -0.49 -40.63 -12.63
N PRO A 101 -1.66 -40.03 -12.90
CA PRO A 101 -2.25 -40.10 -14.23
C PRO A 101 -2.37 -38.72 -14.89
N ASP A 102 -1.93 -38.68 -16.15
CA ASP A 102 -2.01 -37.55 -17.09
C ASP A 102 -3.40 -37.49 -17.77
N LYS A 103 -3.96 -36.28 -17.94
CA LYS A 103 -5.10 -36.01 -18.84
C LYS A 103 -5.02 -34.60 -19.43
N SER A 104 -4.42 -34.51 -20.62
CA SER A 104 -4.59 -33.39 -21.55
C SER A 104 -6.04 -33.25 -22.04
N LEU A 105 -6.56 -32.02 -22.03
CA LEU A 105 -7.69 -31.59 -22.88
C LEU A 105 -7.41 -30.17 -23.42
N MET A 106 -7.36 -30.04 -24.74
CA MET A 106 -7.25 -28.73 -25.39
C MET A 106 -8.62 -28.02 -25.37
N THR A 107 -8.63 -26.72 -25.09
CA THR A 107 -9.81 -25.87 -25.28
C THR A 107 -9.42 -24.59 -26.02
N GLN A 108 -10.27 -24.18 -26.97
CA GLN A 108 -10.08 -23.04 -27.85
C GLN A 108 -10.34 -21.71 -27.10
N PRO A 109 -9.73 -20.57 -27.48
CA PRO A 109 -9.91 -19.32 -26.74
C PRO A 109 -11.31 -18.72 -26.96
N GLN A 110 -12.10 -18.59 -25.91
CA GLN A 110 -13.26 -17.69 -25.88
C GLN A 110 -12.82 -16.29 -25.42
N GLU A 111 -13.53 -15.26 -25.88
CA GLU A 111 -13.22 -13.85 -25.58
C GLU A 111 -13.34 -13.57 -24.06
N LEU A 112 -12.21 -13.21 -23.43
CA LEU A 112 -12.10 -13.06 -21.98
C LEU A 112 -12.52 -11.66 -21.51
N GLN A 113 -13.78 -11.54 -21.07
CA GLN A 113 -14.27 -10.36 -20.35
C GLN A 113 -13.53 -10.15 -19.02
N SER A 114 -13.48 -8.91 -18.52
CA SER A 114 -12.85 -8.58 -17.23
C SER A 114 -13.55 -9.27 -16.07
N ILE A 115 -12.80 -9.99 -15.24
CA ILE A 115 -13.30 -10.63 -14.00
C ILE A 115 -13.39 -9.61 -12.84
N PHE A 116 -12.75 -8.45 -12.99
CA PHE A 116 -12.76 -7.40 -11.98
C PHE A 116 -14.16 -6.77 -11.85
N ASP A 117 -14.85 -7.09 -10.76
CA ASP A 117 -16.10 -6.43 -10.36
C ASP A 117 -15.78 -4.97 -10.00
N PRO A 118 -16.40 -3.96 -10.65
CA PRO A 118 -16.21 -2.55 -10.30
C PRO A 118 -16.76 -2.18 -8.90
N ASN A 119 -17.40 -3.12 -8.20
CA ASN A 119 -17.89 -2.97 -6.82
C ASN A 119 -17.05 -3.80 -5.82
N LEU A 120 -15.84 -4.24 -6.20
CA LEU A 120 -14.97 -5.12 -5.38
C LEU A 120 -14.83 -4.61 -3.94
N PHE A 121 -14.61 -3.31 -3.76
CA PHE A 121 -14.44 -2.72 -2.44
C PHE A 121 -15.75 -2.17 -1.84
N ASP A 122 -16.85 -2.09 -2.60
CA ASP A 122 -18.13 -1.61 -2.07
C ASP A 122 -18.67 -2.50 -0.95
N SER A 123 -18.49 -3.82 -1.01
CA SER A 123 -18.81 -4.71 0.11
C SER A 123 -17.99 -4.40 1.37
N PHE A 124 -16.74 -3.98 1.18
CA PHE A 124 -15.80 -3.58 2.22
C PHE A 124 -16.13 -2.19 2.81
N PHE A 125 -16.65 -1.27 1.99
CA PHE A 125 -17.02 0.08 2.43
C PHE A 125 -18.48 0.18 2.92
N SER A 126 -19.39 -0.69 2.49
CA SER A 126 -20.81 -0.68 2.88
C SER A 126 -21.05 -0.91 4.38
N GLY A 127 -20.13 -1.60 5.06
CA GLY A 127 -20.18 -1.78 6.52
C GLY A 127 -19.58 -0.63 7.33
N LEU A 128 -19.03 0.41 6.68
CA LEU A 128 -18.15 1.40 7.30
C LEU A 128 -18.73 2.81 7.12
N GLY A 129 -18.92 3.51 8.24
CA GLY A 129 -19.50 4.86 8.24
C GLY A 129 -18.73 5.83 7.32
N PRO A 130 -19.42 6.74 6.59
CA PRO A 130 -18.78 7.62 5.62
C PRO A 130 -17.64 8.45 6.20
N TRP A 131 -16.57 8.63 5.42
CA TRP A 131 -15.55 9.64 5.67
C TRP A 131 -16.10 11.08 5.54
N ASP A 132 -17.25 11.22 4.87
CA ASP A 132 -17.99 12.45 4.68
C ASP A 132 -18.96 12.72 5.84
N LEU A 133 -18.54 13.55 6.81
CA LEU A 133 -19.45 14.45 7.57
C LEU A 133 -18.71 15.46 8.47
N ILE A 134 -17.70 16.17 7.94
CA ILE A 134 -17.29 17.48 8.49
C ILE A 134 -17.05 18.43 7.31
N GLN A 135 -18.07 19.21 6.95
CA GLN A 135 -17.88 20.40 6.11
C GLN A 135 -16.99 21.43 6.86
N PRO A 136 -16.16 22.22 6.14
CA PRO A 136 -15.49 23.35 6.76
C PRO A 136 -16.52 24.35 7.27
N THR A 137 -16.49 24.68 8.57
CA THR A 137 -17.39 25.69 9.15
C THR A 137 -17.10 27.06 8.54
N SER A 138 -17.95 27.50 7.61
CA SER A 138 -17.82 28.81 6.98
C SER A 138 -18.18 29.93 7.97
N LEU A 139 -17.17 30.64 8.47
CA LEU A 139 -17.39 31.91 9.16
C LEU A 139 -17.68 33.00 8.11
N ALA A 140 -18.97 33.25 7.89
CA ALA A 140 -19.42 34.30 6.98
C ALA A 140 -19.21 35.70 7.56
N LEU A 141 -18.58 36.59 6.79
CA LEU A 141 -18.60 38.04 7.04
C LEU A 141 -18.85 38.83 5.74
N ARG A 142 -20.14 39.05 5.48
CA ARG A 142 -20.78 40.26 4.92
C ARG A 142 -20.29 40.86 3.57
N SER A 143 -21.16 40.74 2.56
CA SER A 143 -21.24 41.59 1.34
C SER A 143 -21.96 42.94 1.63
N PRO A 144 -21.73 44.01 0.83
CA PRO A 144 -22.53 44.39 -0.38
C PRO A 144 -21.69 44.31 -1.69
N GLN A 145 -21.95 44.90 -2.88
CA GLN A 145 -23.09 45.20 -3.82
C GLN A 145 -22.43 45.85 -5.09
N ALA A 146 -22.97 45.99 -6.32
CA ALA A 146 -24.07 45.38 -7.10
C ALA A 146 -23.96 45.85 -8.60
N ALA A 147 -24.84 45.36 -9.51
CA ALA A 147 -25.01 45.75 -10.94
C ALA A 147 -23.86 45.39 -11.92
N SER A 148 -24.04 45.22 -13.25
CA SER A 148 -25.17 44.85 -14.14
C SER A 148 -24.61 44.50 -15.55
N PRO A 149 -25.25 43.66 -16.40
CA PRO A 149 -24.70 43.24 -17.71
C PRO A 149 -25.27 44.03 -18.90
N ASP A 150 -24.53 44.16 -20.02
CA ASP A 150 -25.13 44.42 -21.36
C ASP A 150 -24.16 44.32 -22.57
N PHE A 151 -24.65 43.71 -23.68
CA PHE A 151 -24.25 43.83 -25.11
C PHE A 151 -22.78 43.59 -25.59
N PHE A 152 -22.45 43.28 -26.87
CA PHE A 152 -23.16 43.30 -28.16
C PHE A 152 -22.94 42.03 -29.00
N SER A 153 -23.91 41.70 -29.87
CA SER A 153 -23.75 40.80 -31.03
C SER A 153 -23.45 41.58 -32.31
N LEU A 154 -22.81 40.94 -33.30
CA LEU A 154 -22.84 41.40 -34.70
C LEU A 154 -23.19 40.25 -35.65
N ASN A 155 -23.92 40.60 -36.71
CA ASN A 155 -24.60 39.71 -37.63
C ASN A 155 -24.43 40.30 -39.05
N ILE A 156 -23.99 39.51 -40.04
CA ILE A 156 -24.00 39.91 -41.45
C ILE A 156 -24.50 38.73 -42.28
N SER A 157 -25.52 39.00 -43.10
CA SER A 157 -26.13 38.06 -44.04
C SER A 157 -25.79 38.42 -45.49
N SER A 158 -25.73 37.41 -46.36
CA SER A 158 -26.00 37.48 -47.80
C SER A 158 -26.08 36.05 -48.35
N GLY A 159 -26.95 35.79 -49.32
CA GLY A 159 -27.07 34.46 -49.92
C GLY A 159 -27.72 34.49 -51.30
N CYS A 160 -27.65 33.37 -52.04
CA CYS A 160 -28.52 33.07 -53.19
C CYS A 160 -28.43 31.58 -53.64
N ASN A 161 -29.55 30.87 -53.50
CA ASN A 161 -30.17 29.84 -54.35
C ASN A 161 -29.42 28.78 -55.19
N THR A 162 -30.03 27.58 -55.13
CA THR A 162 -30.22 26.50 -56.14
C THR A 162 -29.17 25.38 -56.36
N PRO A 163 -29.62 24.14 -56.70
CA PRO A 163 -28.81 22.92 -56.60
C PRO A 163 -28.56 22.17 -57.94
N GLU A 164 -27.45 21.44 -58.08
CA GLU A 164 -27.43 20.15 -58.82
C GLU A 164 -26.17 19.29 -58.61
N LEU A 165 -26.25 18.02 -59.05
CA LEU A 165 -25.24 16.97 -58.95
C LEU A 165 -23.95 17.26 -59.76
N VAL A 166 -22.77 17.09 -59.12
CA VAL A 166 -21.63 16.40 -59.76
C VAL A 166 -20.90 15.53 -58.73
N ARG A 167 -20.71 14.24 -59.07
CA ARG A 167 -19.89 13.27 -58.33
C ARG A 167 -18.40 13.58 -58.52
N GLY A 168 -17.74 14.12 -57.50
CA GLY A 168 -16.29 14.29 -57.46
C GLY A 168 -15.65 13.43 -56.36
N ILE A 169 -14.64 12.63 -56.70
CA ILE A 169 -13.89 11.81 -55.73
C ILE A 169 -13.01 12.73 -54.89
N SER A 170 -13.37 12.96 -53.63
CA SER A 170 -12.50 13.62 -52.67
C SER A 170 -11.43 12.64 -52.15
N PRO A 171 -10.16 13.04 -52.01
CA PRO A 171 -9.17 12.22 -51.32
C PRO A 171 -9.56 12.06 -49.84
N PRO A 172 -9.09 11.01 -49.14
CA PRO A 172 -9.40 10.81 -47.73
C PRO A 172 -8.91 12.04 -46.93
N ALA A 173 -9.85 12.74 -46.29
CA ALA A 173 -9.52 13.87 -45.45
C ALA A 173 -8.57 13.40 -44.33
N PRO A 174 -7.46 14.11 -44.06
CA PRO A 174 -6.64 13.79 -42.90
C PRO A 174 -7.51 13.94 -41.65
N GLN A 175 -7.58 12.88 -40.83
CA GLN A 175 -8.32 12.92 -39.58
C GLN A 175 -7.70 14.01 -38.70
N SER A 176 -8.41 15.14 -38.56
CA SER A 176 -7.98 16.27 -37.76
C SER A 176 -8.15 15.95 -36.27
N SER A 177 -7.27 15.09 -35.76
CA SER A 177 -7.02 15.02 -34.32
C SER A 177 -6.65 16.42 -33.83
N SER A 178 -7.43 16.96 -32.89
CA SER A 178 -7.13 18.26 -32.29
C SER A 178 -5.71 18.21 -31.71
N PRO A 179 -4.85 19.23 -31.93
CA PRO A 179 -3.49 19.22 -31.40
C PRO A 179 -3.45 19.09 -29.88
N VAL A 180 -4.52 19.51 -29.18
CA VAL A 180 -4.69 19.33 -27.73
C VAL A 180 -4.77 17.84 -27.36
N ALA A 181 -5.54 17.03 -28.10
CA ALA A 181 -5.67 15.59 -27.84
C ALA A 181 -4.36 14.84 -28.12
N THR A 182 -3.67 15.20 -29.22
CA THR A 182 -2.36 14.62 -29.56
C THR A 182 -1.30 14.92 -28.50
N ASN A 183 -1.29 16.14 -27.95
CA ASN A 183 -0.37 16.53 -26.88
C ASN A 183 -0.67 15.81 -25.55
N SER A 184 -1.95 15.65 -25.18
CA SER A 184 -2.35 14.88 -23.99
C SER A 184 -1.92 13.41 -24.08
N ILE A 185 -2.14 12.75 -25.23
CA ILE A 185 -1.69 11.37 -25.48
C ILE A 185 -0.16 11.26 -25.44
N ALA A 186 0.57 12.22 -26.02
CA ALA A 186 2.03 12.23 -25.99
C ALA A 186 2.59 12.37 -24.56
N LEU A 187 1.96 13.23 -23.75
CA LEU A 187 2.33 13.44 -22.35
C LEU A 187 2.02 12.20 -21.49
N ALA A 188 0.84 11.59 -21.66
CA ALA A 188 0.47 10.35 -20.99
C ALA A 188 1.45 9.21 -21.31
N ASN A 189 1.78 9.01 -22.60
CA ASN A 189 2.81 8.04 -23.01
C ASN A 189 4.18 8.33 -22.37
N HIS A 190 4.61 9.58 -22.32
CA HIS A 190 5.88 9.96 -21.70
C HIS A 190 5.92 9.63 -20.20
N SER A 191 4.86 9.94 -19.45
CA SER A 191 4.72 9.53 -18.05
C SER A 191 4.79 8.01 -17.88
N MET A 192 4.15 7.25 -18.76
CA MET A 192 4.14 5.78 -18.67
C MET A 192 5.47 5.14 -19.08
N GLU A 193 6.17 5.70 -20.06
CA GLU A 193 7.56 5.32 -20.35
C GLU A 193 8.47 5.58 -19.13
N LEU A 194 8.31 6.71 -18.43
CA LEU A 194 9.10 7.01 -17.23
C LEU A 194 8.83 6.00 -16.11
N ILE A 195 7.56 5.75 -15.80
CA ILE A 195 7.15 4.74 -14.80
C ILE A 195 7.72 3.37 -15.17
N PHE A 196 7.56 2.92 -16.41
CA PHE A 196 8.05 1.63 -16.87
C PHE A 196 9.60 1.55 -16.82
N ARG A 197 10.31 2.62 -17.21
CA ARG A 197 11.79 2.70 -17.09
C ARG A 197 12.25 2.58 -15.64
N VAL A 198 11.58 3.24 -14.70
CA VAL A 198 11.93 3.17 -13.27
C VAL A 198 11.62 1.79 -12.68
N LEU A 199 10.41 1.26 -12.88
CA LEU A 199 10.03 -0.05 -12.32
C LEU A 199 10.97 -1.17 -12.84
N ARG A 200 11.42 -1.10 -14.09
CA ARG A 200 12.34 -2.09 -14.68
C ARG A 200 13.74 -2.13 -14.07
N THR A 201 14.15 -1.16 -13.25
CA THR A 201 15.43 -1.26 -12.51
C THR A 201 15.29 -2.11 -11.24
N TRP A 202 14.08 -2.28 -10.70
CA TRP A 202 13.85 -2.91 -9.39
C TRP A 202 14.31 -4.37 -9.29
N PRO A 203 14.12 -5.24 -10.31
CA PRO A 203 14.70 -6.58 -10.26
C PRO A 203 16.23 -6.52 -10.19
N LYS A 204 16.86 -5.64 -10.98
CA LYS A 204 18.32 -5.49 -10.96
C LYS A 204 18.83 -4.98 -9.60
N MET A 205 18.16 -3.98 -9.02
CA MET A 205 18.43 -3.49 -7.66
C MET A 205 18.40 -4.62 -6.61
N LEU A 206 17.40 -5.51 -6.70
CA LEU A 206 17.27 -6.67 -5.80
C LEU A 206 18.34 -7.75 -6.03
N ALA A 207 18.86 -7.90 -7.26
CA ALA A 207 19.94 -8.83 -7.58
C ALA A 207 21.33 -8.33 -7.15
N GLU A 208 21.61 -7.03 -7.31
CA GLU A 208 22.89 -6.40 -6.96
C GLU A 208 23.04 -6.11 -5.46
N GLU A 209 21.93 -6.10 -4.70
CA GLU A 209 21.87 -5.88 -3.23
C GLU A 209 22.45 -4.54 -2.72
N PHE A 210 22.91 -3.66 -3.63
CA PHE A 210 23.42 -2.32 -3.29
C PHE A 210 22.36 -1.39 -2.71
N GLN A 211 21.12 -1.46 -3.22
CA GLN A 211 19.97 -0.71 -2.72
C GLN A 211 18.70 -1.52 -2.97
N ILE A 212 17.85 -1.67 -1.95
CA ILE A 212 16.55 -2.33 -2.12
C ILE A 212 15.55 -1.43 -2.88
N PRO A 213 14.69 -1.99 -3.75
CA PRO A 213 13.59 -1.23 -4.35
C PRO A 213 12.69 -0.58 -3.29
N PRO A 214 12.08 0.60 -3.55
CA PRO A 214 11.21 1.31 -2.58
C PRO A 214 9.84 0.63 -2.36
N LEU A 215 9.75 -0.64 -2.72
CA LEU A 215 8.72 -1.63 -2.39
C LEU A 215 8.96 -2.30 -1.03
N PHE A 216 10.23 -2.42 -0.61
CA PHE A 216 10.66 -3.15 0.58
C PHE A 216 11.03 -2.20 1.71
N HIS A 217 10.57 -2.50 2.92
CA HIS A 217 11.05 -1.84 4.14
C HIS A 217 12.38 -2.47 4.57
N SER A 218 13.28 -1.70 5.20
CA SER A 218 14.61 -2.16 5.63
C SER A 218 14.54 -3.39 6.56
N THR A 219 13.49 -3.52 7.37
CA THR A 219 13.27 -4.65 8.27
C THR A 219 12.92 -5.97 7.56
N HIS A 220 12.53 -5.96 6.28
CA HIS A 220 12.14 -7.16 5.55
C HIS A 220 13.35 -8.00 5.12
N ILE A 221 14.47 -7.35 4.79
CA ILE A 221 15.69 -7.99 4.28
C ILE A 221 16.83 -7.64 5.24
N THR A 222 16.94 -8.42 6.32
CA THR A 222 17.95 -8.23 7.38
C THR A 222 18.93 -9.41 7.44
N PRO A 223 20.25 -9.19 7.66
CA PRO A 223 21.29 -10.22 7.45
C PRO A 223 21.19 -11.52 8.26
N ASN A 224 20.37 -11.56 9.31
CA ASN A 224 20.25 -12.69 10.24
C ASN A 224 18.81 -13.22 10.39
N LYS A 225 17.88 -12.79 9.51
CA LYS A 225 16.48 -13.24 9.56
C LYS A 225 16.22 -14.28 8.46
N THR A 226 15.59 -15.39 8.81
CA THR A 226 15.07 -16.34 7.82
C THR A 226 13.97 -15.65 7.00
N LEU A 227 14.22 -15.49 5.70
CA LEU A 227 13.27 -14.89 4.78
C LEU A 227 12.10 -15.84 4.52
N PRO A 228 10.85 -15.34 4.40
CA PRO A 228 9.73 -16.15 3.92
C PRO A 228 10.05 -16.75 2.54
N SER A 229 9.64 -17.99 2.31
CA SER A 229 10.00 -18.75 1.09
C SER A 229 9.74 -18.00 -0.22
N PRO A 230 8.59 -17.31 -0.43
CA PRO A 230 8.37 -16.55 -1.67
C PRO A 230 9.40 -15.44 -1.91
N LEU A 231 9.86 -14.76 -0.85
CA LEU A 231 10.86 -13.69 -0.98
C LEU A 231 12.27 -14.26 -1.19
N ALA A 232 12.62 -15.36 -0.52
CA ALA A 232 13.88 -16.08 -0.76
C ALA A 232 13.96 -16.61 -2.22
N ASN A 233 12.87 -17.19 -2.72
CA ASN A 233 12.73 -17.63 -4.11
C ASN A 233 12.81 -16.44 -5.07
N CYS A 234 12.17 -15.31 -4.73
CA CYS A 234 12.23 -14.08 -5.52
C CYS A 234 13.66 -13.58 -5.68
N ILE A 235 14.41 -13.40 -4.59
CA ILE A 235 15.81 -12.92 -4.66
C ILE A 235 16.67 -13.89 -5.48
N THR A 236 16.50 -15.21 -5.27
CA THR A 236 17.24 -16.24 -6.00
C THR A 236 16.95 -16.19 -7.51
N LEU A 237 15.67 -16.20 -7.91
CA LEU A 237 15.28 -16.12 -9.32
C LEU A 237 15.66 -14.79 -9.98
N THR A 238 15.68 -13.70 -9.20
CA THR A 238 16.09 -12.38 -9.69
C THR A 238 17.60 -12.31 -9.92
N LYS A 239 18.41 -12.95 -9.06
CA LYS A 239 19.85 -13.16 -9.30
C LYS A 239 20.10 -14.05 -10.52
N MET A 240 19.36 -15.15 -10.67
CA MET A 240 19.43 -16.01 -11.87
C MET A 240 19.09 -15.24 -13.14
N TRP A 241 18.06 -14.39 -13.12
CA TRP A 241 17.69 -13.53 -14.25
C TRP A 241 18.76 -12.46 -14.55
N HIS A 242 19.35 -11.85 -13.53
CA HIS A 242 20.37 -10.84 -13.75
C HIS A 242 21.67 -11.44 -14.31
N GLY A 243 22.10 -12.61 -13.81
CA GLY A 243 23.34 -13.29 -14.18
C GLY A 243 23.20 -14.40 -15.24
N GLN A 244 22.08 -14.49 -15.95
CA GLN A 244 21.85 -15.54 -16.96
C GLN A 244 22.83 -15.45 -18.14
N CYS A 245 23.30 -16.60 -18.60
CA CYS A 245 24.07 -16.72 -19.84
C CYS A 245 23.16 -16.60 -21.07
N GLU A 246 23.73 -16.19 -22.20
CA GLU A 246 23.01 -16.15 -23.49
C GLU A 246 22.47 -17.54 -23.86
N GLY A 247 21.18 -17.61 -24.18
CA GLY A 247 20.45 -18.87 -24.46
C GLY A 247 19.78 -19.50 -23.24
N ALA A 248 20.08 -19.08 -22.01
CA ALA A 248 19.44 -19.59 -20.79
C ALA A 248 18.15 -18.82 -20.42
N GLU A 249 17.78 -17.78 -21.17
CA GLU A 249 16.68 -16.87 -20.81
C GLU A 249 15.32 -17.57 -20.78
N ASP A 250 15.15 -18.62 -21.60
CA ASP A 250 13.93 -19.43 -21.61
C ASP A 250 13.78 -20.31 -20.36
N LEU A 251 14.89 -20.86 -19.85
CA LEU A 251 14.90 -21.62 -18.59
C LEU A 251 14.50 -20.73 -17.42
N VAL A 252 15.12 -19.55 -17.29
CA VAL A 252 14.83 -18.61 -16.21
C VAL A 252 13.38 -18.14 -16.27
N ARG A 253 12.90 -17.73 -17.46
CA ARG A 253 11.52 -17.27 -17.66
C ARG A 253 10.48 -18.35 -17.33
N LYS A 254 10.70 -19.60 -17.75
CA LYS A 254 9.85 -20.74 -17.40
C LYS A 254 9.86 -21.04 -15.90
N THR A 255 10.97 -20.80 -15.22
CA THR A 255 11.08 -21.01 -13.77
C THR A 255 10.32 -19.92 -13.01
N ILE A 256 10.42 -18.66 -13.45
CA ILE A 256 9.64 -17.54 -12.88
C ILE A 256 8.13 -17.74 -13.09
N LEU A 257 7.70 -18.19 -14.27
CA LEU A 257 6.28 -18.50 -14.53
C LEU A 257 5.77 -19.61 -13.60
N LYS A 258 6.52 -20.71 -13.44
CA LYS A 258 6.16 -21.79 -12.52
C LYS A 258 6.04 -21.34 -11.07
N GLU A 259 6.89 -20.40 -10.63
CA GLU A 259 6.82 -19.87 -9.26
C GLU A 259 5.64 -18.90 -9.09
N LEU A 260 5.32 -18.10 -10.10
CA LEU A 260 4.09 -17.29 -10.13
C LEU A 260 2.83 -18.17 -10.06
N ASP A 261 2.79 -19.27 -10.81
CA ASP A 261 1.71 -20.26 -10.76
C ASP A 261 1.58 -20.86 -9.35
N SER A 262 2.71 -21.34 -8.80
CA SER A 262 2.84 -21.88 -7.44
C SER A 262 2.35 -20.91 -6.35
N ILE A 263 2.58 -19.60 -6.50
CA ILE A 263 2.10 -18.57 -5.56
C ILE A 263 0.58 -18.39 -5.66
N VAL A 264 0.03 -18.29 -6.88
CA VAL A 264 -1.41 -18.06 -7.08
C VAL A 264 -2.22 -19.26 -6.59
N ASP A 265 -1.81 -20.48 -6.96
CA ASP A 265 -2.48 -21.73 -6.57
C ASP A 265 -2.49 -21.99 -5.05
N LYS A 266 -1.57 -21.36 -4.30
CA LYS A 266 -1.45 -21.50 -2.84
C LYS A 266 -1.97 -20.30 -2.06
N SER A 267 -2.33 -19.21 -2.74
CA SER A 267 -2.57 -17.89 -2.12
C SER A 267 -3.58 -17.90 -0.97
N GLU A 268 -4.67 -18.66 -1.08
CA GLU A 268 -5.70 -18.83 -0.04
C GLU A 268 -5.20 -19.47 1.27
N ARG A 269 -4.05 -20.17 1.23
CA ARG A 269 -3.49 -20.94 2.36
C ARG A 269 -2.29 -20.28 3.01
N LEU A 270 -1.86 -19.12 2.53
CA LEU A 270 -0.72 -18.40 3.07
C LEU A 270 -1.12 -17.61 4.32
N ASP A 271 -0.26 -17.61 5.33
CA ASP A 271 -0.36 -16.65 6.43
C ASP A 271 -0.11 -15.21 5.92
N GLU A 272 -0.55 -14.21 6.68
CA GLU A 272 -0.46 -12.80 6.27
C GLU A 272 0.98 -12.35 5.94
N THR A 273 1.99 -12.86 6.67
CA THR A 273 3.39 -12.46 6.47
C THR A 273 3.98 -13.08 5.21
N THR A 274 3.67 -14.35 4.94
CA THR A 274 4.03 -15.02 3.68
C THR A 274 3.23 -14.46 2.50
N LEU A 275 1.98 -14.06 2.69
CA LEU A 275 1.15 -13.42 1.65
C LEU A 275 1.72 -12.05 1.23
N LEU A 276 2.20 -11.23 2.18
CA LEU A 276 2.94 -10.00 1.87
C LEU A 276 4.23 -10.29 1.09
N ALA A 277 5.01 -11.28 1.52
CA ALA A 277 6.23 -11.69 0.82
C ALA A 277 5.95 -12.19 -0.62
N ALA A 278 4.87 -12.97 -0.80
CA ALA A 278 4.42 -13.45 -2.10
C ALA A 278 3.96 -12.30 -3.01
N LEU A 279 3.20 -11.34 -2.49
CA LEU A 279 2.79 -10.15 -3.22
C LEU A 279 3.99 -9.29 -3.66
N GLN A 280 4.96 -9.09 -2.78
CA GLN A 280 6.21 -8.38 -3.12
C GLN A 280 7.02 -9.14 -4.19
N ALA A 281 7.06 -10.48 -4.14
CA ALA A 281 7.68 -11.30 -5.17
C ALA A 281 6.97 -11.17 -6.53
N VAL A 282 5.64 -11.18 -6.54
CA VAL A 282 4.82 -11.04 -7.77
C VAL A 282 5.00 -9.67 -8.42
N VAL A 283 5.25 -8.58 -7.68
CA VAL A 283 5.67 -7.29 -8.28
C VAL A 283 6.92 -7.49 -9.12
N ILE A 284 7.97 -8.09 -8.56
CA ILE A 284 9.26 -8.30 -9.25
C ILE A 284 9.12 -9.26 -10.43
N TYR A 285 8.40 -10.38 -10.27
CA TYR A 285 8.13 -11.31 -11.36
C TYR A 285 7.35 -10.67 -12.50
N THR A 286 6.31 -9.87 -12.20
CA THR A 286 5.53 -9.20 -13.25
C THR A 286 6.41 -8.21 -14.02
N ILE A 287 7.25 -7.42 -13.33
CA ILE A 287 8.22 -6.52 -13.98
C ILE A 287 9.17 -7.30 -14.90
N ILE A 288 9.72 -8.44 -14.45
CA ILE A 288 10.61 -9.28 -15.27
C ILE A 288 9.88 -9.84 -16.50
N LEU A 289 8.66 -10.36 -16.33
CA LEU A 289 7.94 -11.08 -17.37
C LEU A 289 7.41 -10.18 -18.48
N ILE A 290 6.91 -8.97 -18.15
CA ILE A 290 6.41 -8.02 -19.17
C ILE A 290 7.52 -7.13 -19.77
N SER A 291 8.73 -7.19 -19.21
CA SER A 291 9.89 -6.48 -19.73
C SER A 291 10.34 -7.05 -21.08
N PRO A 292 10.39 -6.26 -22.16
CA PRO A 292 10.95 -6.75 -23.42
C PRO A 292 12.43 -7.13 -23.26
N THR A 293 12.74 -8.37 -23.62
CA THR A 293 14.10 -8.91 -23.76
C THR A 293 14.67 -8.51 -25.12
N VAL A 294 15.86 -7.90 -25.13
CA VAL A 294 16.50 -7.31 -26.34
C VAL A 294 16.73 -8.31 -27.48
N ARG A 295 16.74 -9.62 -27.22
CA ARG A 295 17.28 -10.65 -28.13
C ARG A 295 16.36 -11.83 -28.47
N SER A 296 15.07 -11.79 -28.13
CA SER A 296 14.12 -12.84 -28.51
C SER A 296 12.82 -12.27 -29.09
N PRO A 297 12.49 -12.54 -30.37
CA PRO A 297 11.26 -12.05 -31.00
C PRO A 297 9.96 -12.76 -30.58
N ARG A 298 10.03 -13.97 -29.98
CA ARG A 298 8.91 -14.81 -29.49
C ARG A 298 9.45 -16.05 -28.75
N PRO A 299 8.68 -16.76 -27.89
CA PRO A 299 7.21 -16.77 -27.81
C PRO A 299 6.61 -15.48 -27.27
N LEU A 300 5.46 -15.11 -27.82
CA LEU A 300 4.63 -14.04 -27.27
C LEU A 300 3.92 -14.64 -26.06
N ILE A 301 4.42 -14.39 -24.85
CA ILE A 301 3.62 -14.68 -23.65
C ILE A 301 2.37 -13.82 -23.77
N ASP A 302 1.21 -14.41 -23.57
CA ASP A 302 0.00 -13.63 -23.39
C ASP A 302 0.07 -12.93 -22.03
N HIS A 303 0.46 -11.65 -22.05
CA HIS A 303 0.57 -10.85 -20.84
C HIS A 303 -0.78 -10.72 -20.12
N THR A 304 -1.91 -10.92 -20.81
CA THR A 304 -3.24 -11.01 -20.21
C THR A 304 -3.31 -12.13 -19.15
N ILE A 305 -2.67 -13.28 -19.40
CA ILE A 305 -2.63 -14.40 -18.44
C ILE A 305 -1.81 -14.03 -17.20
N ILE A 306 -0.71 -13.27 -17.36
CA ILE A 306 0.08 -12.77 -16.23
C ILE A 306 -0.77 -11.79 -15.41
N PHE A 307 -1.40 -10.80 -16.06
CA PHE A 307 -2.23 -9.83 -15.35
C PHE A 307 -3.45 -10.48 -14.66
N ARG A 308 -4.09 -11.49 -15.26
CA ARG A 308 -5.13 -12.31 -14.60
C ARG A 308 -4.65 -13.03 -13.34
N LYS A 309 -3.44 -13.59 -13.37
CA LYS A 309 -2.81 -14.22 -12.20
C LYS A 309 -2.53 -13.19 -11.10
N VAL A 310 -2.10 -11.99 -11.49
CA VAL A 310 -1.92 -10.84 -10.59
C VAL A 310 -3.24 -10.37 -9.99
N GLU A 311 -4.31 -10.24 -10.78
CA GLU A 311 -5.66 -9.86 -10.32
C GLU A 311 -6.14 -10.76 -9.19
N LEU A 312 -6.07 -12.09 -9.38
CA LEU A 312 -6.51 -13.08 -8.39
C LEU A 312 -5.75 -12.93 -7.07
N LEU A 313 -4.43 -12.76 -7.12
CA LEU A 313 -3.64 -12.53 -5.90
C LEU A 313 -3.99 -11.19 -5.22
N VAL A 314 -4.15 -10.12 -6.00
CA VAL A 314 -4.51 -8.79 -5.47
C VAL A 314 -5.90 -8.82 -4.82
N TYR A 315 -6.87 -9.54 -5.42
CA TYR A 315 -8.20 -9.77 -4.85
C TYR A 315 -8.10 -10.39 -3.44
N HIS A 316 -7.38 -11.51 -3.28
CA HIS A 316 -7.21 -12.13 -1.96
C HIS A 316 -6.49 -11.20 -0.96
N VAL A 317 -5.46 -10.47 -1.41
CA VAL A 317 -4.71 -9.49 -0.59
C VAL A 317 -5.58 -8.32 -0.11
N VAL A 318 -6.47 -7.82 -0.97
CA VAL A 318 -7.46 -6.77 -0.69
C VAL A 318 -8.47 -7.26 0.35
N HIS A 319 -9.02 -8.47 0.16
CA HIS A 319 -9.97 -9.07 1.10
C HIS A 319 -9.35 -9.36 2.48
N ALA A 320 -8.05 -9.68 2.54
CA ALA A 320 -7.27 -9.75 3.77
C ALA A 320 -6.92 -8.37 4.38
N GLY A 321 -7.52 -7.27 3.88
CA GLY A 321 -7.43 -5.93 4.46
C GLY A 321 -6.20 -5.12 4.05
N LEU A 322 -6.43 -3.83 3.74
CA LEU A 322 -5.40 -2.83 3.40
C LEU A 322 -5.44 -1.59 4.32
N PHE A 323 -6.16 -1.68 5.44
CA PHE A 323 -6.45 -0.55 6.33
C PHE A 323 -6.28 -0.92 7.79
N LEU A 324 -5.58 -0.06 8.54
CA LEU A 324 -5.49 -0.14 9.99
C LEU A 324 -6.61 0.69 10.62
N GLN A 325 -7.22 0.18 11.68
CA GLN A 325 -8.33 0.86 12.35
C GLN A 325 -7.85 2.11 13.11
N GLU A 326 -6.59 2.11 13.55
CA GLU A 326 -5.92 3.24 14.17
C GLU A 326 -5.76 4.39 13.17
N GLU A 327 -5.31 4.11 11.93
CA GLU A 327 -5.23 5.14 10.88
C GLU A 327 -6.62 5.72 10.55
N ARG A 328 -7.67 4.88 10.50
CA ARG A 328 -9.07 5.32 10.31
C ARG A 328 -9.57 6.21 11.46
N THR A 329 -9.20 5.89 12.69
CA THR A 329 -9.58 6.62 13.91
C THR A 329 -8.64 7.78 14.25
N GLN A 330 -7.66 8.09 13.38
CA GLN A 330 -6.65 9.14 13.55
C GLN A 330 -5.71 8.91 14.75
N MET A 331 -5.53 7.65 15.13
CA MET A 331 -4.63 7.18 16.19
C MET A 331 -3.34 6.61 15.59
N ARG A 332 -2.35 6.37 16.45
CA ARG A 332 -1.06 5.79 16.07
C ARG A 332 -1.14 4.25 16.15
N PRO A 333 -0.97 3.51 15.04
CA PRO A 333 -0.83 2.05 15.07
C PRO A 333 0.50 1.60 15.70
N SER A 334 0.66 0.30 15.94
CA SER A 334 1.99 -0.30 16.18
C SER A 334 2.88 -0.18 14.95
N TRP A 335 4.19 0.02 15.12
CA TRP A 335 5.11 0.17 13.99
C TRP A 335 5.12 -1.06 13.06
N GLU A 336 5.12 -2.27 13.62
CA GLU A 336 5.14 -3.52 12.84
C GLU A 336 3.91 -3.65 11.91
N ALA A 337 2.69 -3.52 12.44
CA ALA A 337 1.47 -3.55 11.64
C ALA A 337 1.44 -2.42 10.60
N TRP A 338 1.98 -1.24 10.93
CA TRP A 338 2.08 -0.13 9.99
C TRP A 338 3.03 -0.40 8.83
N VAL A 339 4.22 -0.95 9.11
CA VAL A 339 5.18 -1.39 8.08
C VAL A 339 4.56 -2.48 7.21
N HIS A 340 3.89 -3.46 7.82
CA HIS A 340 3.23 -4.55 7.11
C HIS A 340 2.15 -4.04 6.14
N VAL A 341 1.17 -3.27 6.63
CA VAL A 341 0.08 -2.76 5.79
C VAL A 341 0.57 -1.73 4.77
N THR A 342 1.53 -0.88 5.12
CA THR A 342 2.12 0.07 4.16
C THR A 342 2.90 -0.66 3.06
N SER A 343 3.54 -1.78 3.37
CA SER A 343 4.17 -2.65 2.38
C SER A 343 3.15 -3.32 1.45
N LYS A 344 2.02 -3.83 2.00
CA LYS A 344 0.91 -4.36 1.18
C LYS A 344 0.40 -3.28 0.21
N ARG A 345 0.14 -2.06 0.69
CA ARG A 345 -0.29 -0.92 -0.14
C ARG A 345 0.71 -0.60 -1.25
N ARG A 346 2.01 -0.45 -0.92
CA ARG A 346 3.07 -0.20 -1.91
C ARG A 346 3.11 -1.26 -3.01
N ALA A 347 2.94 -2.53 -2.66
CA ALA A 347 2.95 -3.61 -3.63
C ALA A 347 1.70 -3.62 -4.54
N VAL A 348 0.50 -3.43 -3.98
CA VAL A 348 -0.74 -3.27 -4.77
C VAL A 348 -0.64 -2.07 -5.72
N LEU A 349 -0.18 -0.92 -5.22
CA LEU A 349 0.01 0.30 -6.01
C LEU A 349 1.08 0.13 -7.09
N ALA A 350 2.16 -0.60 -6.82
CA ALA A 350 3.19 -0.89 -7.83
C ALA A 350 2.66 -1.80 -8.95
N LEU A 351 1.87 -2.82 -8.63
CA LEU A 351 1.20 -3.68 -9.63
C LEU A 351 0.19 -2.87 -10.46
N TYR A 352 -0.57 -1.98 -9.81
CA TYR A 352 -1.49 -1.07 -10.50
C TYR A 352 -0.76 -0.11 -11.45
N LEU A 353 0.28 0.59 -10.98
CA LEU A 353 1.13 1.45 -11.82
C LEU A 353 1.70 0.69 -13.02
N LEU A 354 2.17 -0.53 -12.80
CA LEU A 354 2.77 -1.38 -13.82
C LEU A 354 1.74 -1.79 -14.88
N HIS A 355 0.54 -2.20 -14.45
CA HIS A 355 -0.54 -2.55 -15.37
C HIS A 355 -1.08 -1.33 -16.11
N TRP A 356 -1.31 -0.20 -15.43
CA TRP A 356 -1.73 1.05 -16.07
C TRP A 356 -0.72 1.51 -17.13
N ALA A 357 0.58 1.54 -16.80
CA ALA A 357 1.62 1.92 -17.75
C ALA A 357 1.65 0.96 -18.95
N TYR A 358 1.48 -0.34 -18.72
CA TYR A 358 1.34 -1.33 -19.78
C TYR A 358 0.10 -1.07 -20.65
N SER A 359 -1.07 -0.84 -20.05
CA SER A 359 -2.34 -0.58 -20.73
C SER A 359 -2.29 0.64 -21.65
N VAL A 360 -1.70 1.75 -21.19
CA VAL A 360 -1.51 2.97 -22.00
C VAL A 360 -0.58 2.69 -23.18
N LEU A 361 0.62 2.12 -22.92
CA LEU A 361 1.64 1.90 -23.94
C LEU A 361 1.22 0.86 -25.00
N HIS A 362 0.48 -0.17 -24.61
CA HIS A 362 0.03 -1.25 -25.50
C HIS A 362 -1.42 -1.08 -26.00
N LYS A 363 -2.13 -0.04 -25.54
CA LYS A 363 -3.55 0.25 -25.89
C LYS A 363 -4.49 -0.91 -25.56
N VAL A 364 -4.27 -1.58 -24.43
CA VAL A 364 -5.16 -2.63 -23.90
C VAL A 364 -5.97 -2.07 -22.72
N PRO A 365 -7.11 -2.68 -22.36
CA PRO A 365 -7.86 -2.26 -21.17
C PRO A 365 -7.01 -2.36 -19.90
N CYS A 366 -7.16 -1.38 -19.01
CA CYS A 366 -6.67 -1.45 -17.63
C CYS A 366 -7.78 -1.95 -16.70
N PHE A 367 -7.45 -2.33 -15.47
CA PHE A 367 -8.46 -2.52 -14.43
C PHE A 367 -9.03 -1.18 -14.00
N ASP A 368 -10.34 -1.16 -13.72
CA ASP A 368 -10.92 -0.07 -12.98
C ASP A 368 -10.38 -0.08 -11.55
N CYS A 369 -9.93 1.06 -11.07
CA CYS A 369 -9.31 1.22 -9.76
C CYS A 369 -9.82 2.48 -9.05
N ARG A 370 -11.04 2.93 -9.39
CA ARG A 370 -11.78 3.95 -8.62
C ARG A 370 -11.78 3.63 -7.11
N ASP A 371 -11.91 2.36 -6.77
CA ASP A 371 -11.92 1.85 -5.40
C ASP A 371 -10.59 2.01 -4.64
N LEU A 372 -9.44 2.08 -5.34
CA LEU A 372 -8.15 2.40 -4.71
C LEU A 372 -8.13 3.86 -4.20
N GLY A 373 -9.07 4.70 -4.62
CA GLY A 373 -9.16 6.11 -4.26
C GLY A 373 -9.19 6.40 -2.74
N PHE A 374 -9.76 5.49 -1.95
CA PHE A 374 -9.83 5.59 -0.49
C PHE A 374 -8.52 5.19 0.22
N MET A 375 -7.57 4.58 -0.50
CA MET A 375 -6.27 4.20 0.07
C MET A 375 -5.42 5.45 0.35
N PRO A 376 -4.61 5.46 1.42
CA PRO A 376 -3.57 6.46 1.57
C PRO A 376 -2.60 6.49 0.39
N ALA A 377 -2.13 7.68 0.03
CA ALA A 377 -0.97 7.87 -0.81
C ALA A 377 0.29 7.28 -0.13
N PRO A 378 1.40 7.05 -0.86
CA PRO A 378 2.67 6.63 -0.25
C PRO A 378 3.03 7.47 0.97
N ALA A 379 3.43 6.78 2.03
CA ALA A 379 3.77 7.40 3.30
C ALA A 379 5.00 8.31 3.19
N ALA A 380 5.07 9.30 4.08
CA ALA A 380 6.21 10.20 4.19
C ALA A 380 7.54 9.43 4.31
N LYS A 381 8.56 9.88 3.55
CA LYS A 381 9.90 9.28 3.49
C LYS A 381 10.49 9.01 4.88
N VAL A 382 10.39 9.98 5.78
CA VAL A 382 10.91 9.87 7.16
C VAL A 382 10.21 8.78 7.98
N LEU A 383 8.93 8.48 7.72
CA LEU A 383 8.23 7.38 8.39
C LEU A 383 8.59 6.02 7.78
N TRP A 384 8.76 5.98 6.45
CA TRP A 384 9.12 4.75 5.73
C TRP A 384 10.60 4.35 5.89
N GLN A 385 11.47 5.30 6.22
CA GLN A 385 12.91 5.06 6.42
C GLN A 385 13.31 5.00 7.91
N ALA A 386 12.36 5.01 8.84
CA ALA A 386 12.65 4.85 10.26
C ALA A 386 13.18 3.44 10.54
N HIS A 387 14.26 3.33 11.31
CA HIS A 387 14.96 2.07 11.57
C HIS A 387 14.54 1.40 12.88
N THR A 388 13.90 2.14 13.80
CA THR A 388 13.39 1.61 15.07
C THR A 388 11.98 2.10 15.37
N GLU A 389 11.28 1.37 16.24
CA GLU A 389 9.94 1.73 16.69
C GLU A 389 9.93 3.07 17.46
N GLU A 390 10.97 3.40 18.22
CA GLU A 390 11.06 4.65 18.98
C GLU A 390 11.23 5.89 18.07
N GLU A 391 12.06 5.76 17.04
CA GLU A 391 12.23 6.78 15.99
C GLU A 391 10.90 6.99 15.27
N TRP A 392 10.31 5.91 14.75
CA TRP A 392 9.05 5.95 14.03
C TRP A 392 7.93 6.54 14.89
N ASN A 393 7.80 6.13 16.16
CA ASN A 393 6.79 6.63 17.08
C ASN A 393 6.87 8.14 17.27
N THR A 394 8.09 8.68 17.34
CA THR A 394 8.33 10.13 17.50
C THR A 394 7.92 10.87 16.24
N LEU A 395 8.38 10.40 15.08
CA LEU A 395 8.06 10.99 13.78
C LEU A 395 6.56 10.92 13.47
N TYR A 396 5.90 9.81 13.77
CA TYR A 396 4.47 9.60 13.49
C TYR A 396 3.58 10.53 14.31
N ILE A 397 3.92 10.82 15.58
CA ILE A 397 3.20 11.82 16.40
C ILE A 397 3.31 13.23 15.78
N HIS A 398 4.50 13.60 15.30
CA HIS A 398 4.72 14.88 14.63
C HIS A 398 3.95 14.95 13.30
N TRP A 399 3.98 13.86 12.52
CA TRP A 399 3.23 13.72 11.27
C TRP A 399 1.71 13.80 11.48
N LEU A 400 1.14 13.09 12.46
CA LEU A 400 -0.28 13.19 12.84
C LEU A 400 -0.67 14.63 13.18
N SER A 401 0.14 15.33 13.97
CA SER A 401 -0.10 16.73 14.33
C SER A 401 -0.04 17.65 13.11
N ARG A 402 0.89 17.41 12.18
CA ARG A 402 1.04 18.18 10.94
C ARG A 402 -0.11 17.91 9.97
N TRP A 403 -0.62 16.68 9.88
CA TRP A 403 -1.71 16.28 8.98
C TRP A 403 -3.12 16.36 9.59
N GLY A 404 -3.26 16.81 10.84
CA GLY A 404 -4.55 16.84 11.53
C GLY A 404 -5.20 15.45 11.63
N GLY A 405 -4.38 14.40 11.62
CA GLY A 405 -4.81 13.01 11.60
C GLY A 405 -5.44 12.51 10.29
N ARG A 406 -5.37 13.25 9.17
CA ARG A 406 -5.76 12.73 7.84
C ARG A 406 -4.64 12.95 6.83
N GLY A 407 -3.96 11.86 6.47
CA GLY A 407 -2.97 11.85 5.40
C GLY A 407 -3.57 12.21 4.03
N TYR A 408 -2.72 12.16 3.00
CA TYR A 408 -3.14 12.32 1.60
C TYR A 408 -3.68 10.99 1.06
N LEU A 409 -4.72 11.03 0.23
CA LEU A 409 -5.38 9.84 -0.35
C LEU A 409 -5.12 9.72 -1.86
N GLN A 410 -5.20 8.50 -2.40
CA GLN A 410 -5.04 8.25 -3.85
C GLN A 410 -6.02 9.06 -4.70
N ALA A 411 -7.28 9.19 -4.28
CA ALA A 411 -8.29 10.00 -4.99
C ALA A 411 -7.98 11.50 -5.01
N GLU A 412 -7.00 11.98 -4.23
CA GLU A 412 -6.58 13.39 -4.29
C GLU A 412 -5.63 13.67 -5.46
N PHE A 413 -4.94 12.67 -6.02
CA PHE A 413 -4.11 12.86 -7.22
C PHE A 413 -4.93 13.36 -8.42
N GLY A 414 -6.15 12.84 -8.61
CA GLY A 414 -7.08 13.30 -9.66
C GLY A 414 -7.65 14.71 -9.45
N LYS A 415 -7.29 15.40 -8.35
CA LYS A 415 -7.66 16.80 -8.09
C LYS A 415 -6.54 17.77 -8.46
N ILE A 416 -5.32 17.27 -8.68
CA ILE A 416 -4.17 18.06 -9.09
C ILE A 416 -4.39 18.49 -10.54
N ARG A 417 -4.36 19.80 -10.79
CA ARG A 417 -4.61 20.37 -12.11
C ARG A 417 -3.30 20.45 -12.92
N PRO A 418 -3.35 20.38 -14.25
CA PRO A 418 -2.20 20.67 -15.09
C PRO A 418 -1.62 22.06 -14.82
N GLY A 419 -0.32 22.13 -14.52
CA GLY A 419 0.37 23.38 -14.21
C GLY A 419 1.53 23.19 -13.23
N VAL A 420 2.20 24.29 -12.87
CA VAL A 420 3.30 24.29 -11.88
C VAL A 420 2.78 24.45 -10.44
N VAL A 421 1.59 25.03 -10.27
CA VAL A 421 0.97 25.28 -8.96
C VAL A 421 0.00 24.15 -8.62
N MET A 422 0.15 23.58 -7.44
CA MET A 422 -0.72 22.51 -6.93
C MET A 422 -1.56 23.03 -5.75
N ASP A 423 -2.46 22.21 -5.21
CA ASP A 423 -3.13 22.55 -3.96
C ASP A 423 -2.21 22.30 -2.75
N SER A 424 -2.46 23.00 -1.64
CA SER A 424 -1.60 22.95 -0.47
C SER A 424 -1.58 21.61 0.28
N ARG A 425 -2.46 20.64 -0.03
CA ARG A 425 -2.33 19.26 0.45
C ARG A 425 -1.43 18.43 -0.46
N ALA A 426 -1.56 18.60 -1.78
CA ALA A 426 -0.67 17.97 -2.76
C ALA A 426 0.79 18.43 -2.59
N GLU A 427 1.04 19.74 -2.51
CA GLU A 427 2.38 20.31 -2.28
C GLU A 427 3.01 19.73 -1.01
N LYS A 428 2.25 19.73 0.08
CA LYS A 428 2.67 19.24 1.39
C LYS A 428 2.91 17.72 1.42
N TRP A 429 2.18 16.93 0.64
CA TRP A 429 2.48 15.51 0.47
C TRP A 429 3.78 15.33 -0.31
N LEU A 430 4.00 16.11 -1.37
CA LEU A 430 5.21 16.06 -2.19
C LEU A 430 6.47 16.52 -1.43
N GLU A 431 6.35 17.50 -0.51
CA GLU A 431 7.41 17.88 0.45
C GLU A 431 7.93 16.68 1.27
N GLU A 432 7.09 15.68 1.49
CA GLU A 432 7.35 14.51 2.35
C GLU A 432 7.58 13.22 1.54
N ALA A 433 7.42 13.26 0.21
CA ALA A 433 7.40 12.07 -0.65
C ALA A 433 8.76 11.36 -0.72
N ASP A 434 8.70 10.04 -0.86
CA ASP A 434 9.87 9.20 -1.11
C ASP A 434 10.00 8.85 -2.60
N GLU A 435 10.98 8.00 -2.93
CA GLU A 435 11.25 7.57 -4.30
C GLU A 435 10.05 6.88 -4.96
N PHE A 436 9.19 6.18 -4.19
CA PHE A 436 7.95 5.60 -4.71
C PHE A 436 6.85 6.65 -4.86
N GLY A 437 6.78 7.64 -3.96
CA GLY A 437 5.95 8.83 -4.12
C GLY A 437 6.22 9.57 -5.44
N PHE A 438 7.49 9.77 -5.81
CA PHE A 438 7.83 10.39 -7.10
C PHE A 438 7.43 9.55 -8.33
N VAL A 439 7.38 8.22 -8.22
CA VAL A 439 6.79 7.37 -9.28
C VAL A 439 5.27 7.53 -9.31
N MET A 440 4.60 7.55 -8.15
CA MET A 440 3.14 7.73 -8.07
C MET A 440 2.66 9.08 -8.63
N ILE A 441 3.31 10.20 -8.31
CA ILE A 441 2.89 11.53 -8.81
C ILE A 441 3.00 11.64 -10.35
N SER A 442 3.84 10.81 -10.99
CA SER A 442 4.01 10.79 -12.44
C SER A 442 2.72 10.41 -13.20
N ILE A 443 1.72 9.82 -12.53
CA ILE A 443 0.41 9.50 -13.14
C ILE A 443 -0.48 10.72 -13.38
N VAL A 444 -0.27 11.84 -12.67
CA VAL A 444 -1.19 13.01 -12.70
C VAL A 444 -1.38 13.55 -14.12
N ASN A 445 -0.31 13.56 -14.92
CA ASN A 445 -0.36 14.02 -16.30
C ASN A 445 -1.01 13.00 -17.29
N ALA A 446 -1.48 11.86 -16.78
CA ALA A 446 -2.06 10.77 -17.54
C ALA A 446 -3.45 10.34 -17.01
N THR A 447 -3.99 10.98 -15.96
CA THR A 447 -5.33 10.65 -15.42
C THR A 447 -6.48 11.05 -16.35
N GLU A 448 -6.22 11.89 -17.36
CA GLU A 448 -7.17 12.24 -18.43
C GLU A 448 -7.18 11.22 -19.58
N PHE A 449 -6.28 10.24 -19.59
CA PHE A 449 -6.28 9.18 -20.59
C PHE A 449 -7.29 8.11 -20.17
N ASP A 450 -8.48 8.13 -20.77
CA ASP A 450 -9.34 6.95 -20.81
C ASP A 450 -8.63 5.86 -21.64
N PRO A 451 -8.16 4.74 -21.03
CA PRO A 451 -7.78 3.58 -21.83
C PRO A 451 -9.00 3.11 -22.62
N PRO A 452 -8.82 2.41 -23.76
CA PRO A 452 -9.95 1.92 -24.54
C PRO A 452 -10.80 0.99 -23.69
N SER A 453 -11.88 1.54 -23.14
CA SER A 453 -12.82 0.82 -22.32
C SER A 453 -13.46 -0.27 -23.16
N LEU A 454 -13.77 -1.40 -22.52
CA LEU A 454 -14.75 -2.32 -23.07
C LEU A 454 -16.04 -1.54 -23.25
N LYS A 455 -16.30 -1.06 -24.47
CA LYS A 455 -17.59 -0.50 -24.83
C LYS A 455 -18.64 -1.52 -24.37
N PRO A 456 -19.68 -1.12 -23.61
CA PRO A 456 -20.77 -2.03 -23.37
C PRO A 456 -21.30 -2.45 -24.74
N LEU A 457 -21.17 -3.74 -25.04
CA LEU A 457 -21.84 -4.35 -26.17
C LEU A 457 -23.32 -4.29 -25.85
N ALA A 458 -23.96 -3.22 -26.32
CA ALA A 458 -25.40 -3.06 -26.25
C ALA A 458 -26.02 -4.13 -27.15
N CYS A 459 -26.61 -5.14 -26.51
CA CYS A 459 -27.67 -5.98 -27.04
C CYS A 459 -29.00 -5.45 -26.50
#